data_AF-A0A931GNW2-F1
#
_entry.id   AF-A0A931GNW2-F1
#
_cell.length_a   1.000
_cell.length_b   1.000
_cell.length_c   1.000
_cell.angle_alpha   90.00
_cell.angle_beta   90.00
_cell.angle_gamma   90.00
#
_symmetry.space_group_name_H-M   'P 1'
#
loop_
_entity.id
_entity.type
_entity.pdbx_description
1 polymer ?
#
loop_
_entity_poly.entity_id
_entity_poly.type
_entity_poly.pdbx_seq_one_letter_code
_entity_poly.pdbx_strand_id
1 'polypeptide(L)'
;MPLLDIQRRGQQIGRLRIGQQVPSKQDPNKMRPARLDTFRFTTQSRVAADAIAELYGGTVKDWNNEFEVITGRDTIGVTVPPRDQVVSQWYEMWSKGGCSRRCDSQIEQISGGPCQCPHADDPNDLSQIEAAAKERARLAALNPPQACKAITRISVMIPDLPGLGVFRLDTHSYYAAVEIGDAAALMQAARDQGVFLPAVLRIEHRQRVARGRTKKFPVPVLEVMATFRQIASGQLEAGGLQAQLPPPPAGQQRQLTSGVQAPHPTPSQLPQTGEAPLTAQQIADRAKSASTRQEIEALVDLAKDERVGEDLVATSPDTFEDLADFLRDRWRALPQAGGEKQ
;
A
#
# COMPACT_ATOMS: atom_id res chain seq x y z
N MET A 1 -14.75 -7.84 -20.16
CA MET A 1 -14.30 -8.71 -21.27
C MET A 1 -12.85 -9.17 -21.05
N PRO A 2 -12.56 -10.47 -20.98
CA PRO A 2 -11.20 -10.98 -21.03
C PRO A 2 -10.85 -11.64 -22.38
N LEU A 3 -9.68 -11.28 -22.92
CA LEU A 3 -8.92 -12.16 -23.83
C LEU A 3 -8.43 -13.33 -22.98
N LEU A 4 -8.86 -14.54 -23.31
CA LEU A 4 -8.63 -15.75 -22.50
C LEU A 4 -7.26 -16.40 -22.77
N ASP A 5 -6.64 -16.05 -23.88
CA ASP A 5 -5.35 -16.54 -24.37
C ASP A 5 -4.16 -15.66 -23.97
N ILE A 6 -4.42 -14.50 -23.35
CA ILE A 6 -3.38 -13.55 -22.93
C ILE A 6 -3.29 -13.50 -21.41
N GLN A 7 -2.12 -13.87 -20.89
CA GLN A 7 -1.80 -13.68 -19.48
C GLN A 7 -1.75 -12.18 -19.16
N ARG A 8 -2.73 -11.70 -18.42
CA ARG A 8 -2.78 -10.31 -17.93
C ARG A 8 -1.65 -10.08 -16.93
N ARG A 9 -0.86 -9.04 -17.17
CA ARG A 9 0.22 -8.60 -16.25
C ARG A 9 -0.03 -7.16 -15.84
N GLY A 10 0.23 -6.87 -14.56
CA GLY A 10 0.28 -5.47 -14.12
C GLY A 10 1.43 -4.77 -14.84
N GLN A 11 1.20 -3.57 -15.36
CA GLN A 11 2.27 -2.78 -15.97
C GLN A 11 3.36 -2.56 -14.92
N GLN A 12 4.60 -2.93 -15.23
CA GLN A 12 5.72 -2.63 -14.37
C GLN A 12 6.09 -1.14 -14.55
N ILE A 13 5.75 -0.32 -13.56
CA ILE A 13 5.97 1.13 -13.59
C ILE A 13 7.31 1.53 -12.95
N GLY A 14 7.96 0.61 -12.23
CA GLY A 14 9.27 0.85 -11.64
C GLY A 14 9.91 -0.37 -11.01
N ARG A 15 11.04 -0.13 -10.36
CA ARG A 15 11.82 -1.14 -9.62
C ARG A 15 12.13 -0.65 -8.21
N LEU A 16 12.01 -1.57 -7.27
CA LEU A 16 12.48 -1.43 -5.90
C LEU A 16 13.85 -2.10 -5.77
N ARG A 17 14.79 -1.41 -5.11
CA ARG A 17 16.17 -1.84 -4.94
C ARG A 17 16.62 -1.58 -3.51
N ILE A 18 17.49 -2.46 -3.00
CA ILE A 18 18.12 -2.37 -1.66
C ILE A 18 19.64 -2.15 -1.76
N GLY A 19 20.08 -1.61 -2.90
CA GLY A 19 21.50 -1.41 -3.19
C GLY A 19 21.72 -0.41 -4.32
N GLN A 20 22.94 0.11 -4.35
CA GLN A 20 23.42 1.09 -5.32
C GLN A 20 24.83 0.73 -5.80
N GLN A 21 25.27 1.33 -6.90
CA GLN A 21 26.67 1.27 -7.30
C GLN A 21 27.37 2.52 -6.78
N VAL A 22 28.51 2.33 -6.12
CA VAL A 22 29.35 3.43 -5.62
C VAL A 22 30.77 3.26 -6.15
N PRO A 23 31.55 4.33 -6.31
CA PRO A 23 32.96 4.22 -6.64
C PRO A 23 33.72 3.34 -5.64
N SER A 24 34.70 2.58 -6.13
CA SER A 24 35.58 1.79 -5.29
C SER A 24 36.54 2.71 -4.53
N LYS A 25 36.84 2.37 -3.27
CA LYS A 25 37.82 3.12 -2.46
C LYS A 25 39.24 3.04 -3.04
N GLN A 26 39.54 1.98 -3.79
CA GLN A 26 40.86 1.72 -4.35
C GLN A 26 41.05 2.35 -5.75
N ASP A 27 39.95 2.53 -6.49
CA ASP A 27 39.96 3.00 -7.87
C ASP A 27 38.63 3.71 -8.17
N PRO A 28 38.60 5.06 -8.21
CA PRO A 28 37.38 5.82 -8.47
C PRO A 28 36.73 5.51 -9.81
N ASN A 29 37.47 4.99 -10.79
CA ASN A 29 36.94 4.62 -12.10
C ASN A 29 36.23 3.25 -12.10
N LYS A 30 36.31 2.49 -11.00
CA LYS A 30 35.64 1.20 -10.85
C LYS A 30 34.45 1.33 -9.90
N MET A 31 33.26 1.03 -10.42
CA MET A 31 32.05 0.95 -9.62
C MET A 31 31.97 -0.39 -8.89
N ARG A 32 31.55 -0.36 -7.63
CA ARG A 32 31.27 -1.54 -6.81
C ARG A 32 29.84 -1.48 -6.26
N PRO A 33 29.20 -2.63 -6.03
CA PRO A 33 27.92 -2.66 -5.33
C PRO A 33 28.10 -2.23 -3.87
N ALA A 34 27.21 -1.36 -3.40
CA ALA A 34 27.00 -1.01 -2.02
C ALA A 34 25.56 -1.29 -1.61
N ARG A 35 25.39 -1.72 -0.37
CA ARG A 35 24.07 -1.97 0.22
C ARG A 35 23.48 -0.64 0.68
N LEU A 36 22.17 -0.55 0.62
CA LEU A 36 21.41 0.54 1.22
C LEU A 36 20.67 -0.01 2.43
N ASP A 37 20.50 0.85 3.43
CA ASP A 37 19.65 0.56 4.59
C ASP A 37 18.20 0.97 4.32
N THR A 38 17.95 1.74 3.25
CA THR A 38 16.63 2.22 2.82
C THR A 38 16.28 1.78 1.40
N PHE A 39 15.02 1.96 1.01
CA PHE A 39 14.57 1.64 -0.34
C PHE A 39 15.05 2.68 -1.37
N ARG A 40 15.52 2.16 -2.50
CA ARG A 40 15.80 2.90 -3.72
C ARG A 40 14.78 2.54 -4.79
N PHE A 41 14.12 3.54 -5.34
CA PHE A 41 13.17 3.44 -6.44
C PHE A 41 13.83 3.85 -7.74
N THR A 42 13.50 3.15 -8.83
CA THR A 42 13.72 3.65 -10.19
C THR A 42 12.44 3.54 -11.01
N THR A 43 12.10 4.59 -11.77
CA THR A 43 10.89 4.66 -12.59
C THR A 43 11.09 5.58 -13.79
N GLN A 44 10.42 5.31 -14.91
CA GLN A 44 10.42 6.20 -16.06
C GLN A 44 9.47 7.40 -15.89
N SER A 45 8.54 7.34 -14.93
CA SER A 45 7.55 8.39 -14.70
C SER A 45 8.10 9.43 -13.73
N ARG A 46 8.27 10.67 -14.21
CA ARG A 46 8.66 11.81 -13.37
C ARG A 46 7.63 12.04 -12.26
N VAL A 47 6.34 11.97 -12.61
CA VAL A 47 5.22 12.14 -11.67
C VAL A 47 5.30 11.11 -10.53
N ALA A 48 5.60 9.84 -10.86
CA ALA A 48 5.75 8.81 -9.85
C ALA A 48 7.00 9.06 -8.99
N ALA A 49 8.11 9.49 -9.57
CA ALA A 49 9.34 9.80 -8.84
C ALA A 49 9.14 10.96 -7.84
N ASP A 50 8.49 12.04 -8.27
CA ASP A 50 8.19 13.18 -7.39
C ASP A 50 7.27 12.75 -6.23
N ALA A 51 6.22 11.98 -6.51
CA ALA A 51 5.32 11.45 -5.48
C ALA A 51 6.05 10.49 -4.50
N ILE A 52 6.96 9.65 -4.98
CA ILE A 52 7.79 8.80 -4.12
C ILE A 52 8.65 9.65 -3.18
N ALA A 53 9.28 10.70 -3.71
CA ALA A 53 10.12 11.61 -2.91
C ALA A 53 9.28 12.39 -1.88
N GLU A 54 8.05 12.76 -2.22
CA GLU A 54 7.12 13.41 -1.28
C GLU A 54 6.68 12.45 -0.16
N LEU A 55 6.25 11.24 -0.49
CA LEU A 55 5.72 10.27 0.48
C LEU A 55 6.79 9.68 1.42
N TYR A 56 7.94 9.33 0.86
CA TYR A 56 8.97 8.57 1.56
C TYR A 56 10.26 9.37 1.81
N GLY A 57 10.27 10.65 1.43
CA GLY A 57 11.45 11.50 1.45
C GLY A 57 12.47 11.11 0.37
N GLY A 58 13.57 11.86 0.33
CA GLY A 58 14.64 11.67 -0.64
C GLY A 58 14.68 12.78 -1.69
N THR A 59 15.49 12.57 -2.73
CA THR A 59 15.64 13.53 -3.83
C THR A 59 15.61 12.79 -5.15
N VAL A 60 14.82 13.29 -6.09
CA VAL A 60 14.75 12.78 -7.45
C VAL A 60 16.04 13.11 -8.20
N LYS A 61 16.64 12.11 -8.85
CA LYS A 61 17.84 12.26 -9.69
C LYS A 61 17.64 11.55 -11.01
N ASP A 62 18.20 12.10 -12.08
CA ASP A 62 18.26 11.41 -13.36
C ASP A 62 19.23 10.21 -13.28
N TRP A 63 18.80 9.05 -13.78
CA TRP A 63 19.57 7.81 -13.74
C TRP A 63 19.25 6.92 -14.95
N ASN A 64 20.19 6.74 -15.89
CA ASN A 64 20.06 5.82 -17.03
C ASN A 64 18.71 5.94 -17.80
N ASN A 65 18.30 7.16 -18.15
CA ASN A 65 17.00 7.46 -18.78
C ASN A 65 15.75 7.12 -17.93
N GLU A 66 15.95 6.85 -16.64
CA GLU A 66 14.92 6.75 -15.61
C GLU A 66 15.14 7.85 -14.57
N PHE A 67 14.22 7.96 -13.62
CA PHE A 67 14.35 8.75 -12.41
C PHE A 67 14.63 7.82 -11.22
N GLU A 68 15.59 8.20 -10.40
CA GLU A 68 15.98 7.52 -9.18
C GLU A 68 15.54 8.32 -7.96
N VAL A 69 15.01 7.62 -6.94
CA VAL A 69 14.76 8.18 -5.61
C VAL A 69 15.31 7.23 -4.56
N ILE A 70 16.32 7.66 -3.81
CA ILE A 70 16.76 6.97 -2.59
C ILE A 70 16.02 7.59 -1.43
N THR A 71 15.16 6.80 -0.79
CA THR A 71 14.28 7.27 0.28
C THR A 71 14.97 7.26 1.64
N GLY A 72 14.36 7.92 2.62
CA GLY A 72 14.75 7.83 4.03
C GLY A 72 14.08 6.68 4.79
N ARG A 73 13.37 5.78 4.09
CA ARG A 73 12.54 4.72 4.70
C ARG A 73 13.10 3.34 4.39
N ASP A 74 13.18 2.50 5.42
CA ASP A 74 13.48 1.07 5.32
C ASP A 74 12.22 0.20 5.31
N THR A 75 11.04 0.83 5.48
CA THR A 75 9.73 0.21 5.64
C THR A 75 8.69 1.02 4.87
N ILE A 76 7.89 0.36 4.04
CA ILE A 76 6.83 0.98 3.23
C ILE A 76 5.55 0.13 3.25
N GLY A 77 4.40 0.80 3.26
CA GLY A 77 3.10 0.16 3.05
C GLY A 77 2.94 -0.22 1.57
N VAL A 78 2.55 -1.46 1.32
CA VAL A 78 2.35 -1.98 -0.03
C VAL A 78 1.08 -2.80 -0.12
N THR A 79 0.61 -3.00 -1.34
CA THR A 79 -0.52 -3.87 -1.64
C THR A 79 -0.07 -4.96 -2.60
N VAL A 80 -0.31 -6.20 -2.23
CA VAL A 80 -0.02 -7.37 -3.06
C VAL A 80 -1.20 -7.60 -4.01
N PRO A 81 -0.99 -7.56 -5.34
CA PRO A 81 -2.08 -7.70 -6.30
C PRO A 81 -2.60 -9.15 -6.41
N PRO A 82 -3.88 -9.37 -6.73
CA PRO A 82 -4.52 -10.69 -6.76
C PRO A 82 -4.14 -11.58 -7.96
N ARG A 83 -2.98 -11.39 -8.60
CA ARG A 83 -2.63 -12.06 -9.89
C ARG A 83 -1.35 -12.89 -9.81
N ASP A 84 -1.17 -13.78 -10.80
CA ASP A 84 -0.15 -14.83 -10.86
C ASP A 84 1.34 -14.44 -10.75
N GLN A 85 1.68 -13.16 -10.60
CA GLN A 85 3.08 -12.70 -10.62
C GLN A 85 3.48 -11.82 -9.43
N VAL A 86 2.77 -11.92 -8.30
CA VAL A 86 3.24 -11.27 -7.05
C VAL A 86 4.61 -11.78 -6.67
N VAL A 87 4.80 -13.09 -6.64
CA VAL A 87 6.06 -13.72 -6.29
C VAL A 87 6.44 -14.65 -7.42
N SER A 88 7.67 -14.52 -7.91
CA SER A 88 8.24 -15.43 -8.88
C SER A 88 9.62 -15.87 -8.41
N GLN A 89 9.84 -17.19 -8.33
CA GLN A 89 11.10 -17.77 -7.90
C GLN A 89 11.60 -18.73 -8.97
N TRP A 90 12.82 -18.50 -9.42
CA TRP A 90 13.48 -19.35 -10.41
C TRP A 90 14.98 -19.40 -10.16
N TYR A 91 15.60 -20.50 -10.57
CA TYR A 91 17.04 -20.51 -10.79
C TYR A 91 17.33 -19.96 -12.18
N GLU A 92 18.07 -18.87 -12.27
CA GLU A 92 18.35 -18.23 -13.55
C GLU A 92 19.83 -18.04 -13.81
N MET A 93 20.20 -18.19 -15.09
CA MET A 93 21.47 -17.77 -15.63
C MET A 93 21.25 -16.59 -16.56
N TRP A 94 22.01 -15.53 -16.34
CA TRP A 94 21.94 -14.30 -17.13
C TRP A 94 23.24 -14.12 -17.90
N SER A 95 23.11 -13.83 -19.19
CA SER A 95 24.20 -13.41 -20.08
C SER A 95 23.96 -11.95 -20.51
N LYS A 96 24.87 -11.40 -21.33
CA LYS A 96 24.66 -10.07 -21.94
C LYS A 96 23.40 -10.02 -22.81
N GLY A 97 22.94 -11.15 -23.34
CA GLY A 97 21.74 -11.27 -24.17
C GLY A 97 20.44 -11.51 -23.40
N GLY A 98 20.47 -11.53 -22.07
CA GLY A 98 19.29 -11.78 -21.22
C GLY A 98 19.35 -13.10 -20.45
N CYS A 99 18.19 -13.59 -20.03
CA CYS A 99 18.06 -14.85 -19.30
C CYS A 99 18.34 -16.01 -20.26
N SER A 100 19.50 -16.65 -20.13
CA SER A 100 19.91 -17.75 -20.99
C SER A 100 19.41 -19.11 -20.53
N ARG A 101 19.14 -19.27 -19.23
CA ARG A 101 18.49 -20.44 -18.66
C ARG A 101 17.59 -20.05 -17.49
N ARG A 102 16.46 -20.73 -17.36
CA ARG A 102 15.55 -20.63 -16.23
C ARG A 102 15.17 -22.04 -15.78
N CYS A 103 15.37 -22.40 -14.52
CA CYS A 103 15.06 -23.73 -14.01
C CYS A 103 14.24 -23.68 -12.71
N ASP A 104 13.38 -24.68 -12.51
CA ASP A 104 12.67 -24.97 -11.24
C ASP A 104 13.42 -25.95 -10.34
N SER A 105 14.68 -26.24 -10.67
CA SER A 105 15.55 -27.30 -10.16
C SER A 105 15.55 -28.61 -10.95
N GLN A 106 14.50 -28.93 -11.69
CA GLN A 106 14.37 -30.20 -12.43
C GLN A 106 14.29 -29.99 -13.95
N ILE A 107 13.53 -28.99 -14.39
CA ILE A 107 13.30 -28.65 -15.79
C ILE A 107 13.85 -27.26 -16.09
N GLU A 108 14.49 -27.12 -17.25
CA GLU A 108 14.88 -25.85 -17.85
C GLU A 108 13.74 -25.33 -18.72
N GLN A 109 13.12 -24.23 -18.30
CA GLN A 109 11.84 -23.71 -18.79
C GLN A 109 11.93 -23.03 -20.17
N ILE A 110 13.11 -22.60 -20.62
CA ILE A 110 13.26 -21.92 -21.91
C ILE A 110 13.35 -22.93 -23.05
N SER A 111 14.16 -23.98 -22.88
CA SER A 111 14.34 -25.07 -23.83
C SER A 111 13.35 -26.23 -23.64
N GLY A 112 12.75 -26.35 -22.45
CA GLY A 112 11.89 -27.47 -22.06
C GLY A 112 12.64 -28.75 -21.69
N GLY A 113 13.97 -28.73 -21.70
CA GLY A 113 14.82 -29.89 -21.38
C GLY A 113 15.09 -30.06 -19.88
N PRO A 114 15.87 -31.10 -19.50
CA PRO A 114 16.27 -31.30 -18.11
C PRO A 114 17.20 -30.17 -17.62
N CYS A 115 17.13 -29.89 -16.31
CA CYS A 115 17.97 -28.88 -15.68
C CYS A 115 19.45 -29.30 -15.74
N GLN A 116 20.29 -28.47 -16.34
CA GLN A 116 21.74 -28.73 -16.46
C GLN A 116 22.54 -28.39 -15.18
N CYS A 117 21.87 -27.91 -14.14
CA CYS A 117 22.50 -27.58 -12.85
C CYS A 117 22.45 -28.81 -11.92
N PRO A 118 23.22 -28.85 -10.82
CA PRO A 118 23.04 -29.90 -9.81
C PRO A 118 21.57 -29.98 -9.37
N HIS A 119 20.97 -31.16 -9.53
CA HIS A 119 19.58 -31.48 -9.21
C HIS A 119 19.52 -32.88 -8.63
N ALA A 120 18.42 -33.19 -7.94
CA ALA A 120 18.18 -34.54 -7.44
C ALA A 120 17.72 -35.43 -8.59
N ASP A 121 18.27 -36.65 -8.70
CA ASP A 121 17.82 -37.63 -9.68
C ASP A 121 16.39 -38.08 -9.37
N ASP A 122 16.07 -38.27 -8.07
CA ASP A 122 14.70 -38.43 -7.58
C ASP A 122 14.20 -37.13 -6.94
N PRO A 123 13.21 -36.42 -7.53
CA PRO A 123 12.65 -35.20 -6.97
C PRO A 123 11.81 -35.41 -5.70
N ASN A 124 11.60 -36.65 -5.24
CA ASN A 124 10.91 -36.97 -4.00
C ASN A 124 11.86 -37.37 -2.87
N ASP A 125 13.16 -37.60 -3.16
CA ASP A 125 14.16 -37.91 -2.15
C ASP A 125 14.70 -36.62 -1.52
N LEU A 126 14.22 -36.31 -0.31
CA LEU A 126 14.60 -35.11 0.45
C LEU A 126 16.12 -34.98 0.65
N SER A 127 16.83 -36.10 0.81
CA SER A 127 18.27 -36.08 1.05
C SER A 127 19.04 -35.67 -0.21
N GLN A 128 18.63 -36.18 -1.38
CA GLN A 128 19.21 -35.79 -2.66
C GLN A 128 18.87 -34.34 -3.00
N ILE A 129 17.63 -33.91 -2.74
CA ILE A 129 17.20 -32.52 -2.95
C ILE A 129 18.09 -31.57 -2.14
N GLU A 130 18.31 -31.87 -0.86
CA GLU A 130 19.14 -31.04 0.01
C GLU A 130 20.61 -31.00 -0.46
N ALA A 131 21.17 -32.15 -0.83
CA ALA A 131 22.54 -32.25 -1.33
C ALA A 131 22.73 -31.46 -2.65
N ALA A 132 21.83 -31.63 -3.61
CA ALA A 132 21.85 -30.92 -4.88
C ALA A 132 21.66 -29.41 -4.70
N ALA A 133 20.77 -28.99 -3.80
CA ALA A 133 20.57 -27.57 -3.48
C ALA A 133 21.84 -26.94 -2.87
N LYS A 134 22.53 -27.63 -1.96
CA LYS A 134 23.79 -27.18 -1.36
C LYS A 134 24.89 -27.06 -2.42
N GLU A 135 25.05 -28.05 -3.29
CA GLU A 135 26.07 -28.02 -4.34
C GLU A 135 25.78 -26.93 -5.38
N ARG A 136 24.52 -26.79 -5.80
CA ARG A 136 24.09 -25.70 -6.67
C ARG A 136 24.41 -24.34 -6.05
N ALA A 137 24.11 -24.12 -4.78
CA ALA A 137 24.41 -22.87 -4.09
C ALA A 137 25.92 -22.61 -3.99
N ARG A 138 26.72 -23.66 -3.72
CA ARG A 138 28.19 -23.59 -3.69
C ARG A 138 28.75 -23.16 -5.04
N LEU A 139 28.34 -23.83 -6.12
CA LEU A 139 28.78 -23.53 -7.48
C LEU A 139 28.30 -22.16 -7.91
N ALA A 140 27.00 -21.82 -7.75
CA ALA A 140 26.43 -20.54 -8.20
C ALA A 140 27.13 -19.32 -7.57
N ALA A 141 27.70 -19.45 -6.37
CA ALA A 141 28.50 -18.40 -5.74
C ALA A 141 29.78 -18.05 -6.51
N LEU A 142 30.32 -18.97 -7.32
CA LEU A 142 31.50 -18.78 -8.16
C LEU A 142 31.15 -18.20 -9.55
N ASN A 143 29.86 -18.04 -9.87
CA ASN A 143 29.34 -17.67 -11.20
C ASN A 143 29.76 -18.59 -12.37
N PRO A 144 29.79 -19.93 -12.22
CA PRO A 144 30.22 -20.82 -13.27
C PRO A 144 29.02 -21.18 -14.18
N PRO A 145 29.25 -21.62 -15.43
CA PRO A 145 28.17 -22.02 -16.34
C PRO A 145 27.41 -23.28 -15.88
N GLN A 146 27.90 -24.01 -14.89
CA GLN A 146 27.28 -25.23 -14.38
C GLN A 146 26.18 -24.99 -13.34
N ALA A 147 25.99 -23.76 -12.83
CA ALA A 147 25.00 -23.52 -11.78
C ALA A 147 24.31 -22.16 -11.91
N CYS A 148 22.98 -22.20 -12.00
CA CYS A 148 22.11 -21.03 -12.00
C CYS A 148 21.92 -20.47 -10.58
N LYS A 149 21.70 -19.15 -10.47
CA LYS A 149 21.45 -18.47 -9.18
C LYS A 149 19.96 -18.45 -8.87
N ALA A 150 19.60 -18.60 -7.60
CA ALA A 150 18.25 -18.32 -7.16
C ALA A 150 17.93 -16.83 -7.31
N ILE A 151 16.79 -16.51 -7.92
CA ILE A 151 16.24 -15.16 -8.03
C ILE A 151 14.80 -15.21 -7.56
N THR A 152 14.48 -14.38 -6.56
CA THR A 152 13.12 -14.12 -6.11
C THR A 152 12.72 -12.72 -6.58
N ARG A 153 11.57 -12.63 -7.25
CA ARG A 153 10.97 -11.37 -7.69
C ARG A 153 9.68 -11.16 -6.94
N ILE A 154 9.51 -9.96 -6.40
CA ILE A 154 8.30 -9.54 -5.68
C ILE A 154 7.71 -8.36 -6.44
N SER A 155 6.46 -8.47 -6.88
CA SER A 155 5.69 -7.43 -7.53
C SER A 155 4.64 -6.91 -6.56
N VAL A 156 4.77 -5.64 -6.18
CA VAL A 156 3.86 -4.97 -5.25
C VAL A 156 3.31 -3.69 -5.85
N MET A 157 2.12 -3.29 -5.44
CA MET A 157 1.55 -1.99 -5.71
C MET A 157 1.82 -1.06 -4.53
N ILE A 158 1.91 0.24 -4.80
CA ILE A 158 2.02 1.26 -3.77
C ILE A 158 0.76 2.11 -3.92
N PRO A 159 -0.22 1.95 -3.02
CA PRO A 159 -1.56 2.48 -3.21
C PRO A 159 -1.59 4.01 -3.25
N ASP A 160 -0.67 4.66 -2.54
CA ASP A 160 -0.61 6.12 -2.44
C ASP A 160 0.15 6.78 -3.60
N LEU A 161 0.66 6.00 -4.57
CA LEU A 161 1.35 6.54 -5.74
C LEU A 161 0.42 6.74 -6.94
N PRO A 162 0.65 7.81 -7.73
CA PRO A 162 -0.05 7.99 -8.99
C PRO A 162 0.38 6.95 -10.02
N GLY A 163 -0.59 6.46 -10.79
CA GLY A 163 -0.39 5.49 -11.85
C GLY A 163 -0.72 4.06 -11.43
N LEU A 164 -1.46 3.34 -12.29
CA LEU A 164 -1.80 1.94 -12.06
C LEU A 164 -0.63 1.05 -12.50
N GLY A 165 0.01 0.37 -11.55
CA GLY A 165 1.10 -0.53 -11.89
C GLY A 165 1.76 -1.18 -10.69
N VAL A 166 2.77 -2.00 -10.99
CA VAL A 166 3.56 -2.71 -9.98
C VAL A 166 5.01 -2.21 -9.96
N PHE A 167 5.55 -2.11 -8.77
CA PHE A 167 6.98 -2.04 -8.51
C PHE A 167 7.52 -3.43 -8.29
N ARG A 168 8.63 -3.74 -8.97
CA ARG A 168 9.29 -5.04 -8.85
C ARG A 168 10.56 -4.95 -8.02
N LEU A 169 10.67 -5.78 -7.00
CA LEU A 169 11.89 -6.00 -6.24
C LEU A 169 12.51 -7.33 -6.66
N ASP A 170 13.78 -7.31 -7.08
CA ASP A 170 14.55 -8.53 -7.38
C ASP A 170 15.56 -8.79 -6.25
N THR A 171 15.55 -9.99 -5.66
CA THR A 171 16.49 -10.41 -4.61
C THR A 171 17.11 -11.78 -4.89
N HIS A 172 18.37 -11.93 -4.48
CA HIS A 172 19.13 -13.19 -4.54
C HIS A 172 19.34 -13.78 -3.13
N SER A 173 18.67 -13.26 -2.11
CA SER A 173 18.79 -13.75 -0.74
C SER A 173 18.10 -15.12 -0.62
N TYR A 174 18.84 -16.10 -0.10
CA TYR A 174 18.28 -17.41 0.24
C TYR A 174 17.13 -17.29 1.25
N TYR A 175 17.29 -16.45 2.29
CA TYR A 175 16.26 -16.25 3.31
C TYR A 175 14.97 -15.64 2.74
N ALA A 176 15.10 -14.66 1.84
CA ALA A 176 13.94 -14.10 1.16
C ALA A 176 13.25 -15.16 0.29
N ALA A 177 14.00 -16.06 -0.35
CA ALA A 177 13.42 -17.14 -1.14
C ALA A 177 12.60 -18.11 -0.27
N VAL A 178 13.12 -18.50 0.90
CA VAL A 178 12.43 -19.42 1.81
C VAL A 178 11.18 -18.78 2.42
N GLU A 179 11.32 -17.62 3.07
CA GLU A 179 10.24 -17.00 3.85
C GLU A 179 9.06 -16.55 2.98
N ILE A 180 9.35 -16.04 1.78
CA ILE A 180 8.30 -15.63 0.85
C ILE A 180 7.62 -16.86 0.23
N GLY A 181 8.34 -17.97 0.10
CA GLY A 181 7.78 -19.26 -0.31
C GLY A 181 6.68 -19.73 0.65
N ASP A 182 6.89 -19.61 1.96
CA ASP A 182 5.90 -19.98 2.97
C ASP A 182 4.64 -19.11 2.90
N ALA A 183 4.79 -17.82 2.61
CA ALA A 183 3.68 -16.90 2.39
C ALA A 183 2.93 -17.15 1.06
N ALA A 184 3.48 -17.96 0.15
CA ALA A 184 2.90 -18.16 -1.17
C ALA A 184 1.51 -18.80 -1.11
N ALA A 185 1.27 -19.78 -0.23
CA ALA A 185 -0.04 -20.43 -0.10
C ALA A 185 -1.14 -19.43 0.31
N LEU A 186 -0.82 -18.50 1.21
CA LEU A 186 -1.73 -17.42 1.60
C LEU A 186 -2.01 -16.48 0.43
N MET A 187 -0.97 -16.14 -0.34
CA MET A 187 -1.12 -15.32 -1.53
C MET A 187 -1.94 -16.04 -2.62
N GLN A 188 -1.86 -17.37 -2.74
CA GLN A 188 -2.72 -18.13 -3.65
C GLN A 188 -4.19 -18.06 -3.23
N ALA A 189 -4.50 -18.28 -1.95
CA ALA A 189 -5.87 -18.18 -1.45
C ALA A 189 -6.48 -16.79 -1.71
N ALA A 190 -5.68 -15.72 -1.58
CA ALA A 190 -6.11 -14.36 -1.90
C ALA A 190 -6.29 -14.11 -3.40
N ARG A 191 -5.44 -14.72 -4.25
CA ARG A 191 -5.58 -14.65 -5.72
C ARG A 191 -6.87 -15.31 -6.18
N ASP A 192 -7.21 -16.47 -5.63
CA ASP A 192 -8.44 -17.20 -5.97
C ASP A 192 -9.70 -16.37 -5.68
N GLN A 193 -9.65 -15.54 -4.64
CA GLN A 193 -10.72 -14.60 -4.26
C GLN A 193 -10.64 -13.25 -4.97
N GLY A 194 -9.59 -12.98 -5.75
CA GLY A 194 -9.42 -11.70 -6.43
C GLY A 194 -9.12 -10.52 -5.50
N VAL A 195 -8.74 -10.76 -4.25
CA VAL A 195 -8.52 -9.71 -3.24
C VAL A 195 -7.09 -9.19 -3.23
N PHE A 196 -6.96 -7.89 -3.07
CA PHE A 196 -5.67 -7.26 -2.81
C PHE A 196 -5.28 -7.49 -1.35
N LEU A 197 -4.03 -7.90 -1.12
CA LEU A 197 -3.54 -8.14 0.23
C LEU A 197 -2.77 -6.92 0.75
N PRO A 198 -3.23 -6.28 1.84
CA PRO A 198 -2.45 -5.24 2.50
C PRO A 198 -1.20 -5.85 3.15
N ALA A 199 -0.05 -5.24 2.91
CA ALA A 199 1.23 -5.73 3.39
C ALA A 199 2.18 -4.58 3.74
N VAL A 200 3.22 -4.91 4.51
CA VAL A 200 4.36 -4.05 4.76
C VAL A 200 5.59 -4.68 4.12
N LEU A 201 6.32 -3.91 3.33
CA LEU A 201 7.62 -4.32 2.81
C LEU A 201 8.70 -3.59 3.61
N ARG A 202 9.55 -4.36 4.30
CA ARG A 202 10.64 -3.83 5.13
C ARG A 202 12.00 -4.42 4.82
N ILE A 203 13.06 -3.69 5.11
CA ILE A 203 14.46 -4.14 5.01
C ILE A 203 14.92 -4.59 6.39
N GLU A 204 15.26 -5.87 6.53
CA GLU A 204 15.81 -6.43 7.76
C GLU A 204 17.30 -6.74 7.61
N HIS A 205 18.12 -6.26 8.55
CA HIS A 205 19.57 -6.52 8.54
C HIS A 205 19.90 -7.78 9.31
N ARG A 206 20.10 -8.88 8.59
CA ARG A 206 20.54 -10.14 9.19
C ARG A 206 22.04 -10.25 9.22
N GLN A 207 22.54 -11.06 10.14
CA GLN A 207 23.96 -11.34 10.28
C GLN A 207 24.22 -12.81 9.99
N ARG A 208 25.27 -13.09 9.23
CA ARG A 208 25.81 -14.44 9.07
C ARG A 208 27.27 -14.42 9.45
N VAL A 209 27.64 -15.31 10.37
CA VAL A 209 29.03 -15.63 10.64
C VAL A 209 29.45 -16.71 9.67
N ALA A 210 30.44 -16.43 8.83
CA ALA A 210 31.03 -17.42 7.94
C ALA A 210 32.55 -17.29 7.99
N ARG A 211 33.25 -18.39 8.26
CA ARG A 211 34.72 -18.42 8.38
C ARG A 211 35.27 -17.36 9.35
N GLY A 212 34.64 -17.23 10.52
CA GLY A 212 35.04 -16.28 11.58
C GLY A 212 34.78 -14.80 11.27
N ARG A 213 34.14 -14.45 10.13
CA ARG A 213 33.78 -13.07 9.79
C ARG A 213 32.26 -12.89 9.79
N THR A 214 31.77 -11.94 10.58
CA THR A 214 30.36 -11.54 10.59
C THR A 214 30.08 -10.61 9.42
N LYS A 215 29.18 -11.02 8.52
CA LYS A 215 28.67 -10.17 7.44
C LYS A 215 27.21 -9.85 7.73
N LYS A 216 26.89 -8.56 7.90
CA LYS A 216 25.51 -8.08 7.89
C LYS A 216 25.02 -7.99 6.44
N PHE A 217 23.77 -8.31 6.15
CA PHE A 217 23.18 -8.16 4.81
C PHE A 217 21.69 -7.79 4.92
N PRO A 218 21.19 -6.89 4.05
CA PRO A 218 19.78 -6.54 4.01
C PRO A 218 18.97 -7.67 3.35
N VAL A 219 17.82 -7.99 3.95
CA VAL A 219 16.84 -8.95 3.44
C VAL A 219 15.50 -8.24 3.33
N PRO A 220 14.86 -8.23 2.14
CA PRO A 220 13.50 -7.73 2.02
C PRO A 220 12.54 -8.74 2.65
N VAL A 221 11.69 -8.26 3.56
CA VAL A 221 10.64 -9.06 4.21
C VAL A 221 9.30 -8.46 3.82
N LEU A 222 8.43 -9.31 3.26
CA LEU A 222 7.05 -8.97 2.92
C LEU A 222 6.14 -9.53 3.99
N GLU A 223 5.54 -8.66 4.79
CA GLU A 223 4.67 -9.01 5.91
C GLU A 223 3.22 -8.73 5.53
N VAL A 224 2.42 -9.79 5.37
CA VAL A 224 0.99 -9.66 5.06
C VAL A 224 0.25 -9.28 6.34
N MET A 225 -0.50 -8.18 6.30
CA MET A 225 -1.25 -7.67 7.45
C MET A 225 -2.56 -8.42 7.68
N ALA A 226 -3.10 -9.02 6.62
CA ALA A 226 -4.30 -9.84 6.69
C ALA A 226 -4.05 -11.17 7.40
N THR A 227 -4.97 -11.55 8.27
CA THR A 227 -4.98 -12.86 8.89
C THR A 227 -5.53 -13.92 7.94
N PHE A 228 -5.10 -15.17 8.11
CA PHE A 228 -5.68 -16.30 7.37
C PHE A 228 -7.20 -16.38 7.55
N ARG A 229 -7.73 -16.11 8.75
CA ARG A 229 -9.18 -16.09 9.00
C ARG A 229 -9.90 -15.04 8.16
N GLN A 230 -9.35 -13.82 8.05
CA GLN A 230 -9.95 -12.75 7.26
C GLN A 230 -10.02 -13.09 5.77
N ILE A 231 -9.00 -13.77 5.25
CA ILE A 231 -8.96 -14.24 3.85
C ILE A 231 -9.95 -15.40 3.69
N ALA A 232 -9.84 -16.45 4.51
CA ALA A 232 -10.69 -17.64 4.40
C ALA A 232 -12.19 -17.36 4.60
N SER A 233 -12.54 -16.35 5.41
CA SER A 233 -13.94 -15.95 5.65
C SER A 233 -14.49 -14.92 4.65
N GLY A 234 -13.68 -14.43 3.71
CA GLY A 234 -14.08 -13.38 2.78
C GLY A 234 -14.26 -12.00 3.42
N GLN A 235 -13.81 -11.78 4.66
CA GLN A 235 -13.94 -10.50 5.36
C GLN A 235 -13.23 -9.35 4.61
N LEU A 236 -12.10 -9.62 3.96
CA LEU A 236 -11.40 -8.61 3.15
C LEU A 236 -12.17 -8.22 1.88
N GLU A 237 -12.88 -9.18 1.28
CA GLU A 237 -13.72 -8.93 0.12
C GLU A 237 -14.94 -8.10 0.54
N ALA A 238 -15.59 -8.51 1.63
CA ALA A 238 -16.77 -7.83 2.19
C ALA A 238 -16.47 -6.39 2.65
N GLY A 239 -15.26 -6.12 3.14
CA GLY A 239 -14.81 -4.78 3.52
C GLY A 239 -14.48 -3.85 2.34
N GLY A 240 -14.62 -4.33 1.10
CA GLY A 240 -14.33 -3.58 -0.11
C GLY A 240 -12.85 -3.20 -0.26
N LEU A 241 -12.56 -2.28 -1.18
CA LEU A 241 -11.17 -1.84 -1.47
C LEU A 241 -10.48 -1.23 -0.25
N GLN A 242 -11.21 -0.57 0.65
CA GLN A 242 -10.62 0.09 1.82
C GLN A 242 -9.97 -0.92 2.79
N ALA A 243 -10.58 -2.09 2.98
CA ALA A 243 -10.03 -3.15 3.83
C ALA A 243 -8.78 -3.83 3.21
N GLN A 244 -8.52 -3.58 1.94
CA GLN A 244 -7.43 -4.17 1.16
C GLN A 244 -6.23 -3.23 1.00
N LEU A 245 -6.29 -2.04 1.61
CA LEU A 245 -5.21 -1.07 1.63
C LEU A 245 -4.40 -1.16 2.93
N PRO A 246 -3.07 -1.07 2.89
CA PRO A 246 -2.26 -0.82 4.08
C PRO A 246 -2.61 0.55 4.68
N PRO A 247 -2.29 0.79 5.96
CA PRO A 247 -2.43 2.11 6.55
C PRO A 247 -1.56 3.12 5.78
N PRO A 248 -2.01 4.39 5.65
CA PRO A 248 -1.27 5.40 4.93
C PRO A 248 0.09 5.67 5.61
N PRO A 249 1.14 6.05 4.85
CA PRO A 249 2.46 6.36 5.40
C PRO A 249 2.41 7.41 6.53
N ALA A 250 3.25 7.24 7.55
CA ALA A 250 3.39 8.20 8.65
C ALA A 250 3.91 9.55 8.11
N GLY A 251 2.99 10.52 7.98
CA GLY A 251 3.15 11.79 7.27
C GLY A 251 1.88 12.16 6.48
N GLN A 252 1.09 11.15 6.11
CA GLN A 252 -0.22 11.26 5.47
C GLN A 252 -1.40 10.99 6.41
N GLN A 253 -1.15 10.85 7.71
CA GLN A 253 -2.17 11.12 8.72
C GLN A 253 -2.49 12.62 8.69
N ARG A 254 -3.12 13.11 7.62
CA ARG A 254 -4.09 14.17 7.78
C ARG A 254 -5.09 13.59 8.77
N GLN A 255 -5.18 14.20 9.94
CA GLN A 255 -6.24 13.92 10.87
C GLN A 255 -7.55 14.01 10.08
N LEU A 256 -8.10 12.85 9.73
CA LEU A 256 -9.53 12.72 9.47
C LEU A 256 -10.15 12.71 10.85
N THR A 257 -10.48 13.89 11.37
CA THR A 257 -11.66 13.99 12.23
C THR A 257 -12.80 13.43 11.37
N SER A 258 -13.45 12.39 11.89
CA SER A 258 -14.50 11.62 11.21
C SER A 258 -15.57 12.54 10.64
N GLY A 259 -15.53 12.77 9.33
CA GLY A 259 -16.62 13.37 8.57
C GLY A 259 -17.37 12.27 7.84
N VAL A 260 -18.66 12.15 8.18
CA VAL A 260 -19.63 11.30 7.47
C VAL A 260 -19.63 11.65 5.98
N GLN A 261 -19.68 10.60 5.15
CA GLN A 261 -19.63 10.66 3.69
C GLN A 261 -20.89 11.36 3.14
N ALA A 262 -20.71 12.34 2.24
CA ALA A 262 -21.81 12.91 1.45
C ALA A 262 -21.63 12.58 -0.05
N PRO A 263 -22.72 12.43 -0.84
CA PRO A 263 -22.64 12.14 -2.28
C PRO A 263 -22.23 13.36 -3.14
N HIS A 264 -21.62 13.08 -4.30
CA HIS A 264 -21.18 13.97 -5.40
C HIS A 264 -22.31 14.79 -6.09
N PRO A 265 -22.04 15.70 -7.08
CA PRO A 265 -20.98 16.72 -7.25
C PRO A 265 -21.47 18.12 -7.78
N THR A 266 -20.52 19.06 -7.96
CA THR A 266 -20.44 20.22 -8.93
C THR A 266 -20.77 21.65 -8.41
N PRO A 267 -20.19 22.76 -8.94
CA PRO A 267 -18.77 23.13 -9.18
C PRO A 267 -18.32 24.42 -8.42
N SER A 268 -16.99 24.62 -8.32
CA SER A 268 -16.23 25.89 -8.14
C SER A 268 -16.82 27.08 -7.34
N GLN A 269 -16.13 27.49 -6.27
CA GLN A 269 -15.26 28.70 -6.26
C GLN A 269 -14.54 28.88 -4.91
N LEU A 270 -13.36 29.51 -4.97
CA LEU A 270 -12.53 30.00 -3.86
C LEU A 270 -13.31 30.95 -2.90
N PRO A 271 -12.69 31.52 -1.85
CA PRO A 271 -12.07 30.95 -0.65
C PRO A 271 -12.83 31.43 0.62
N GLN A 272 -13.14 30.56 1.60
CA GLN A 272 -13.88 30.99 2.79
C GLN A 272 -12.98 31.40 3.95
N THR A 273 -12.86 32.71 4.12
CA THR A 273 -12.78 33.37 5.43
C THR A 273 -14.20 33.59 5.96
N GLY A 274 -14.49 33.15 7.19
CA GLY A 274 -15.73 33.42 7.93
C GLY A 274 -16.40 32.14 8.45
N GLU A 275 -16.73 32.09 9.74
CA GLU A 275 -17.52 31.02 10.35
C GLU A 275 -18.80 30.75 9.53
N ALA A 276 -19.06 29.48 9.23
CA ALA A 276 -20.17 29.10 8.37
C ALA A 276 -21.54 29.41 9.03
N PRO A 277 -22.53 29.88 8.26
CA PRO A 277 -23.88 30.17 8.75
C PRO A 277 -24.59 28.91 9.24
N LEU A 278 -25.44 29.06 10.26
CA LEU A 278 -26.13 27.95 10.91
C LEU A 278 -27.34 27.49 10.08
N THR A 279 -27.48 26.17 9.93
CA THR A 279 -28.59 25.55 9.19
C THR A 279 -29.90 25.54 9.99
N ALA A 280 -31.04 25.44 9.29
CA ALA A 280 -32.38 25.39 9.90
C ALA A 280 -32.49 24.34 11.03
N GLN A 281 -31.99 23.11 10.78
CA GLN A 281 -32.02 22.03 11.75
C GLN A 281 -31.15 22.33 12.99
N GLN A 282 -30.01 23.00 12.81
CA GLN A 282 -29.15 23.40 13.93
C GLN A 282 -29.81 24.48 14.79
N ILE A 283 -30.57 25.39 14.19
CA ILE A 283 -31.38 26.38 14.90
C ILE A 283 -32.51 25.68 15.67
N ALA A 284 -33.20 24.71 15.05
CA ALA A 284 -34.22 23.90 15.73
C ALA A 284 -33.65 23.09 16.90
N ASP A 285 -32.49 22.47 16.75
CA ASP A 285 -31.87 21.67 17.81
C ASP A 285 -31.41 22.55 18.99
N ARG A 286 -30.97 23.78 18.73
CA ARG A 286 -30.71 24.78 19.79
C ARG A 286 -32.00 25.24 20.48
N ALA A 287 -33.10 25.36 19.74
CA ALA A 287 -34.40 25.71 20.33
C ALA A 287 -34.96 24.59 21.22
N LYS A 288 -34.65 23.31 20.94
CA LYS A 288 -35.01 22.19 21.82
C LYS A 288 -34.34 22.33 23.20
N SER A 289 -33.09 22.78 23.25
CA SER A 289 -32.34 22.96 24.49
C SER A 289 -32.50 24.33 25.15
N ALA A 290 -33.12 25.31 24.47
CA ALA A 290 -33.42 26.61 25.04
C ALA A 290 -34.42 26.51 26.20
N SER A 291 -34.18 27.34 27.22
CA SER A 291 -34.92 27.34 28.49
C SER A 291 -35.69 28.63 28.72
N THR A 292 -35.43 29.68 27.92
CA THR A 292 -36.08 30.98 28.02
C THR A 292 -36.64 31.47 26.68
N ARG A 293 -37.65 32.34 26.73
CA ARG A 293 -38.22 32.96 25.51
C ARG A 293 -37.21 33.85 24.78
N GLN A 294 -36.32 34.51 25.51
CA GLN A 294 -35.30 35.39 24.94
C GLN A 294 -34.29 34.61 24.09
N GLU A 295 -33.94 33.39 24.49
CA GLU A 295 -33.11 32.49 23.69
C GLU A 295 -33.81 32.08 22.39
N ILE A 296 -35.12 31.82 22.43
CA ILE A 296 -35.89 31.51 21.24
C ILE A 296 -36.04 32.72 20.31
N GLU A 297 -36.24 33.93 20.85
CA GLU A 297 -36.28 35.17 20.05
C GLU A 297 -34.98 35.41 19.31
N ALA A 298 -33.83 35.22 19.96
CA ALA A 298 -32.52 35.31 19.30
C ALA A 298 -32.37 34.27 18.17
N LEU A 299 -32.92 33.07 18.34
CA LEU A 299 -32.93 32.04 17.30
C LEU A 299 -33.91 32.35 16.16
N VAL A 300 -35.02 33.04 16.43
CA VAL A 300 -35.94 33.53 15.40
C VAL A 300 -35.29 34.61 14.55
N ASP A 301 -34.58 35.56 15.16
CA ASP A 301 -33.88 36.60 14.42
C ASP A 301 -32.71 36.02 13.61
N LEU A 302 -31.98 35.06 14.18
CA LEU A 302 -30.97 34.29 13.44
C LEU A 302 -31.59 33.53 12.25
N ALA A 303 -32.76 32.90 12.42
CA ALA A 303 -33.43 32.20 11.31
C ALA A 303 -33.89 33.15 10.20
N LYS A 304 -34.22 34.41 10.52
CA LYS A 304 -34.55 35.44 9.52
C LYS A 304 -33.31 35.94 8.81
N ASP A 305 -32.24 36.21 9.55
CA ASP A 305 -30.96 36.69 9.01
C ASP A 305 -30.39 35.67 8.03
N GLU A 306 -30.47 34.38 8.37
CA GLU A 306 -30.04 33.26 7.52
C GLU A 306 -31.09 32.84 6.47
N ARG A 307 -32.30 33.41 6.51
CA ARG A 307 -33.43 33.15 5.60
C ARG A 307 -33.86 31.67 5.51
N VAL A 308 -33.82 30.98 6.65
CA VAL A 308 -34.12 29.54 6.77
C VAL A 308 -35.45 29.26 7.49
N GLY A 309 -36.28 30.28 7.69
CA GLY A 309 -37.53 30.16 8.46
C GLY A 309 -38.58 29.22 7.84
N GLU A 310 -38.61 29.08 6.52
CA GLU A 310 -39.54 28.20 5.80
C GLU A 310 -38.95 26.79 5.54
N ASP A 311 -37.75 26.52 6.04
CA ASP A 311 -37.11 25.22 5.86
C ASP A 311 -37.69 24.18 6.83
N LEU A 312 -37.92 22.97 6.32
CA LEU A 312 -38.45 21.85 7.10
C LEU A 312 -37.43 21.34 8.11
N VAL A 313 -37.86 21.21 9.37
CA VAL A 313 -37.06 20.68 10.48
C VAL A 313 -37.72 19.47 11.12
N ALA A 314 -36.91 18.50 11.53
CA ALA A 314 -37.35 17.31 12.22
C ALA A 314 -37.64 17.61 13.70
N THR A 315 -38.91 17.48 14.10
CA THR A 315 -39.38 17.68 15.48
C THR A 315 -39.49 16.37 16.25
N SER A 316 -39.72 15.27 15.53
CA SER A 316 -39.63 13.89 16.00
C SER A 316 -39.03 13.00 14.90
N PRO A 317 -38.67 11.73 15.17
CA PRO A 317 -38.08 10.84 14.16
C PRO A 317 -38.87 10.72 12.85
N ASP A 318 -40.20 10.92 12.89
CA ASP A 318 -41.10 10.77 11.75
C ASP A 318 -41.99 12.01 11.50
N THR A 319 -41.65 13.18 12.07
CA THR A 319 -42.46 14.41 11.92
C THR A 319 -41.59 15.60 11.55
N PHE A 320 -42.02 16.33 10.52
CA PHE A 320 -41.35 17.52 10.00
C PHE A 320 -42.33 18.68 9.94
N GLU A 321 -41.87 19.88 10.29
CA GLU A 321 -42.62 21.13 10.17
C GLU A 321 -41.66 22.29 9.84
N ASP A 322 -42.19 23.43 9.42
CA ASP A 322 -41.37 24.60 9.07
C ASP A 322 -40.69 25.17 10.33
N LEU A 323 -39.43 25.58 10.22
CA LEU A 323 -38.64 26.10 11.34
C LEU A 323 -39.34 27.27 12.04
N ALA A 324 -39.95 28.18 11.29
CA ALA A 324 -40.65 29.33 11.85
C ALA A 324 -41.86 28.93 12.72
N ASP A 325 -42.55 27.84 12.36
CA ASP A 325 -43.66 27.32 13.14
C ASP A 325 -43.15 26.56 14.38
N PHE A 326 -42.09 25.74 14.22
CA PHE A 326 -41.43 25.06 15.35
C PHE A 326 -40.91 26.04 16.41
N LEU A 327 -40.22 27.11 15.98
CA LEU A 327 -39.71 28.14 16.90
C LEU A 327 -40.86 28.90 17.58
N ARG A 328 -41.96 29.16 16.89
CA ARG A 328 -43.14 29.83 17.45
C ARG A 328 -43.80 28.97 18.52
N ASP A 329 -43.94 27.67 18.28
CA ASP A 329 -44.53 26.75 19.24
C ASP A 329 -43.61 26.53 20.45
N ARG A 330 -42.30 26.48 20.22
CA ARG A 330 -41.31 26.43 21.31
C ARG A 330 -41.33 27.70 22.18
N TRP A 331 -41.44 28.87 21.57
CA TRP A 331 -41.56 30.15 22.29
C TRP A 331 -42.80 30.20 23.18
N ARG A 332 -43.95 29.72 22.67
CA ARG A 332 -45.21 29.65 23.41
C ARG A 332 -45.15 28.69 24.60
N ALA A 333 -44.42 27.59 24.45
CA ALA A 333 -44.26 26.55 25.48
C ALA A 333 -43.37 26.96 26.67
N LEU A 334 -42.59 28.05 26.55
CA LEU A 334 -41.68 28.49 27.61
C LEU A 334 -42.31 29.56 28.52
N PRO A 335 -42.00 29.56 29.83
CA PRO A 335 -42.47 30.57 30.77
C PRO A 335 -41.83 31.96 30.49
N GLN A 336 -42.55 33.06 30.73
CA GLN A 336 -41.96 34.40 30.64
C GLN A 336 -40.98 34.61 31.80
N ALA A 337 -39.73 34.96 31.49
CA ALA A 337 -38.73 35.30 32.50
C ALA A 337 -39.02 36.71 33.05
N GLY A 338 -39.33 36.82 34.34
CA GLY A 338 -39.46 38.10 35.04
C GLY A 338 -40.89 38.56 35.32
N GLY A 339 -41.62 37.77 36.10
CA GLY A 339 -42.66 38.29 37.00
C GLY A 339 -42.42 37.71 38.38
N GLU A 340 -41.51 38.28 39.17
CA GLU A 340 -41.41 37.95 40.59
C GLU A 340 -42.33 38.90 41.40
N LYS A 341 -43.16 38.28 42.26
CA LYS A 341 -43.92 38.83 43.40
C LYS A 341 -45.19 39.64 43.12
N GLN A 342 -46.35 39.01 43.36
CA GLN A 342 -47.08 39.14 44.63
C GLN A 342 -48.05 37.98 44.84
#